data_AF-L5NXV5-F1
#
_entry.id   AF-L5NXV5-F1
#
_cell.length_a   1.000
_cell.length_b   1.000
_cell.length_c   1.000
_cell.angle_alpha   90.00
_cell.angle_beta   90.00
_cell.angle_gamma   90.00
#
_symmetry.space_group_name_H-M   'P 1'
#
loop_
_entity.id
_entity.type
_entity.pdbx_description
1 polymer ?
#
loop_
_entity_poly.entity_id
_entity_poly.type
_entity_poly.pdbx_seq_one_letter_code
_entity_poly.pdbx_strand_id
1 'polypeptide(L)'
;MVTVRAPATSANLGSGFDVFGVALDRPADIVHVERADRTTIEVTGVGSQYIPTDPDRNVVGAVAEALDAPARIRIDKGVRPSS
;
A
#
# COMPACT_ATOMS: atom_id res chain seq x y z
N MET A 1 4.10 -8.96 -14.78
CA MET A 1 3.48 -8.82 -13.45
C MET A 1 4.55 -9.06 -12.38
N VAL A 2 4.66 -8.17 -11.40
CA VAL A 2 5.57 -8.28 -10.25
C VAL A 2 4.73 -8.33 -8.98
N THR A 3 5.10 -9.21 -8.05
CA THR A 3 4.45 -9.34 -6.74
C THR A 3 5.47 -8.98 -5.67
N VAL A 4 5.08 -8.10 -4.75
CA VAL A 4 5.91 -7.69 -3.62
C VAL A 4 5.14 -7.79 -2.32
N ARG A 5 5.88 -7.94 -1.22
CA ARG A 5 5.36 -7.95 0.14
C ARG A 5 5.80 -6.68 0.85
N ALA A 6 4.85 -5.86 1.29
CA ALA A 6 5.11 -4.60 1.99
C ALA A 6 4.78 -4.75 3.48
N PRO A 7 5.78 -4.87 4.38
CA PRO A 7 5.55 -5.09 5.80
C PRO A 7 4.92 -3.87 6.48
N ALA A 8 4.08 -4.13 7.47
CA ALA A 8 3.68 -3.10 8.43
C ALA A 8 4.93 -2.57 9.18
N THR A 9 4.86 -1.32 9.62
CA THR A 9 5.91 -0.67 10.40
C THR A 9 5.35 -0.13 11.70
N SER A 10 6.21 -0.04 12.72
CA SER A 10 5.91 0.72 13.93
C SER A 10 6.81 1.96 13.96
N ALA A 11 6.20 3.14 13.99
CA ALA A 11 6.90 4.42 14.05
C ALA A 11 7.09 4.90 15.51
N ASN A 12 7.89 5.94 15.69
CA ASN A 12 8.18 6.69 16.93
C ASN A 12 8.94 5.92 18.02
N LEU A 13 8.52 4.70 18.36
CA LEU A 13 9.14 3.86 19.39
C LEU A 13 9.44 4.62 20.72
N GLY A 14 8.46 5.40 21.19
CA GLY A 14 8.58 6.21 22.41
C GLY A 14 9.21 7.58 22.15
N SER A 15 10.40 7.82 22.69
CA SER A 15 11.10 9.11 22.58
C SER A 15 11.67 9.41 21.19
N GLY A 16 11.56 8.48 20.23
CA GLY A 16 12.03 8.63 18.85
C GLY A 16 10.98 9.22 17.91
N PHE A 17 10.10 10.11 18.41
CA PHE A 17 9.06 10.75 17.61
C PHE A 17 9.63 11.34 16.31
N ASP A 18 9.00 11.00 15.18
CA ASP A 18 9.40 11.39 13.81
C ASP A 18 10.83 10.99 13.38
N VAL A 19 11.52 10.12 14.14
CA VAL A 19 12.88 9.67 13.83
C VAL A 19 12.98 8.16 13.72
N PHE A 20 12.37 7.41 14.64
CA PHE A 20 12.50 5.97 14.68
C PHE A 20 11.35 5.26 13.96
N GLY A 21 11.70 4.16 13.29
CA GLY A 21 10.77 3.23 12.70
C GLY A 21 11.38 1.83 12.63
N VAL A 22 10.54 0.81 12.76
CA VAL A 22 10.93 -0.59 12.61
C VAL A 22 9.96 -1.33 11.70
N ALA A 23 10.49 -2.13 10.78
CA ALA A 23 9.69 -3.03 9.96
C ALA A 23 9.33 -4.29 10.75
N LEU A 24 8.07 -4.70 10.65
CA LEU A 24 7.57 -5.89 11.33
C LEU A 24 7.67 -7.10 10.42
N ASP A 25 7.87 -8.29 11.01
CA ASP A 25 7.76 -9.53 10.25
C ASP A 25 6.32 -9.73 9.75
N ARG A 26 5.30 -9.44 10.57
CA ARG A 26 3.86 -9.46 10.20
C ARG A 26 3.11 -8.39 11.01
N PRO A 27 1.96 -7.86 10.52
CA PRO A 27 1.31 -8.14 9.23
C PRO A 27 2.02 -7.46 8.05
N ALA A 28 1.59 -7.77 6.82
CA ALA A 28 2.08 -7.14 5.60
C ALA A 28 0.99 -7.14 4.53
N ASP A 29 1.03 -6.15 3.64
CA ASP A 29 0.23 -6.17 2.42
C ASP A 29 0.98 -6.96 1.33
N ILE A 30 0.24 -7.62 0.44
CA ILE A 30 0.76 -8.19 -0.80
C ILE A 30 0.29 -7.30 -1.95
N VAL A 31 1.23 -6.80 -2.74
CA VAL A 31 0.93 -5.89 -3.85
C VAL A 31 1.36 -6.55 -5.15
N HIS A 32 0.41 -6.65 -6.07
CA HIS A 32 0.62 -7.12 -7.43
C HIS A 32 0.56 -5.94 -8.39
N VAL A 33 1.58 -5.78 -9.23
CA VAL A 33 1.70 -4.68 -10.19
C VAL A 33 1.95 -5.22 -11.59
N GLU A 34 1.18 -4.74 -12.54
CA GLU A 34 1.34 -5.03 -13.96
C GLU A 34 1.24 -3.73 -14.75
N ARG A 35 2.22 -3.45 -15.64
CA ARG A 35 2.18 -2.26 -16.50
C ARG A 35 0.88 -2.26 -17.32
N ALA A 36 0.28 -1.09 -17.46
CA ALA A 36 -0.95 -0.90 -18.21
C ALA A 36 -0.99 0.52 -18.78
N ASP A 37 -1.89 0.76 -19.74
CA ASP A 37 -2.06 2.10 -20.33
C ASP A 37 -2.69 3.11 -19.34
N ARG A 38 -3.33 2.62 -18.28
CA ARG A 38 -3.98 3.43 -17.24
C ARG A 38 -3.89 2.75 -15.88
N THR A 39 -3.86 3.56 -14.82
CA THR A 39 -3.87 3.06 -13.45
C THR A 39 -5.26 2.58 -13.04
N THR A 40 -5.33 1.38 -12.47
CA THR A 40 -6.55 0.85 -11.84
C THR A 40 -6.19 0.09 -10.58
N ILE A 41 -6.98 0.25 -9.52
CA ILE A 41 -6.69 -0.32 -8.21
C ILE A 41 -7.82 -1.24 -7.77
N GLU A 42 -7.47 -2.42 -7.28
CA GLU A 42 -8.38 -3.37 -6.63
C GLU A 42 -7.82 -3.71 -5.25
N VAL A 43 -8.67 -3.72 -4.23
CA VAL A 43 -8.26 -3.94 -2.84
C VAL A 43 -9.09 -5.04 -2.20
N THR A 44 -8.42 -6.04 -1.63
CA THR A 44 -8.99 -7.14 -0.85
C THR A 44 -8.37 -7.17 0.55
N GLY A 45 -8.79 -8.13 1.38
CA GLY A 45 -8.21 -8.32 2.71
C GLY A 45 -8.84 -7.42 3.78
N VAL A 46 -8.12 -7.21 4.88
CA VAL A 46 -8.69 -6.65 6.10
C VAL A 46 -8.97 -5.15 5.96
N GLY A 47 -10.25 -4.77 6.08
CA GLY A 47 -10.67 -3.37 6.01
C GLY A 47 -10.70 -2.78 4.59
N SER A 48 -10.66 -3.62 3.56
CA SER A 48 -10.72 -3.19 2.16
C SER A 48 -11.93 -2.32 1.85
N GLN A 49 -13.07 -2.55 2.52
CA GLN A 49 -14.29 -1.75 2.35
C GLN A 49 -14.14 -0.26 2.72
N TYR A 50 -13.07 0.10 3.44
CA TYR A 50 -12.78 1.49 3.84
C TYR A 50 -11.71 2.15 2.96
N ILE A 51 -11.16 1.44 1.98
CA ILE A 51 -10.05 1.90 1.15
C ILE A 51 -10.59 2.25 -0.24
N PRO A 52 -10.44 3.50 -0.71
CA PRO A 52 -10.90 3.89 -2.04
C PRO A 52 -10.09 3.17 -3.13
N THR A 53 -10.74 2.79 -4.22
CA THR A 53 -10.10 2.19 -5.41
C THR A 53 -9.88 3.19 -6.55
N ASP A 54 -10.40 4.40 -6.39
CA ASP A 54 -10.13 5.53 -7.27
C ASP A 54 -8.65 5.94 -7.13
N PRO A 55 -7.85 5.90 -8.22
CA PRO A 55 -6.44 6.28 -8.18
C PRO A 55 -6.17 7.66 -7.59
N ASP A 56 -7.06 8.63 -7.83
CA ASP A 56 -6.89 10.01 -7.34
C ASP A 56 -7.14 10.13 -5.83
N ARG A 57 -7.67 9.08 -5.20
CA ARG A 57 -8.00 9.04 -3.77
C ARG A 57 -7.24 7.93 -3.02
N ASN A 58 -6.38 7.17 -3.69
CA ASN A 58 -5.62 6.09 -3.10
C ASN A 58 -4.11 6.38 -3.19
N VAL A 59 -3.39 6.19 -2.10
CA VAL A 59 -1.94 6.47 -2.00
C VAL A 59 -1.12 5.76 -3.08
N VAL A 60 -1.54 4.56 -3.51
CA VAL A 60 -0.82 3.83 -4.56
C VAL A 60 -1.05 4.44 -5.94
N GLY A 61 -2.19 5.10 -6.18
CA GLY A 61 -2.42 5.89 -7.39
C GLY A 61 -1.47 7.08 -7.48
N ALA A 62 -1.32 7.83 -6.38
CA ALA A 62 -0.37 8.94 -6.29
C ALA A 62 1.09 8.49 -6.53
N VAL A 63 1.49 7.30 -6.06
CA VAL A 63 2.82 6.74 -6.33
C VAL A 63 2.98 6.37 -7.81
N ALA A 64 1.98 5.75 -8.43
CA ALA A 64 2.03 5.41 -9.85
C ALA A 64 2.13 6.66 -10.74
N GLU A 65 1.42 7.74 -10.38
CA GLU A 65 1.49 9.04 -11.06
C GLU A 65 2.87 9.68 -10.90
N ALA A 66 3.39 9.78 -9.66
CA ALA A 66 4.69 10.39 -9.38
C ALA A 66 5.87 9.70 -10.09
N LEU A 67 5.72 8.41 -10.41
CA LEU A 67 6.72 7.61 -11.11
C LEU A 67 6.49 7.52 -12.63
N ASP A 68 5.43 8.16 -13.16
CA ASP A 68 4.98 8.01 -14.55
C ASP A 68 4.88 6.51 -14.97
N ALA A 69 4.28 5.72 -14.09
CA ALA A 69 4.25 4.26 -14.18
C ALA A 69 2.81 3.71 -14.07
N PRO A 70 1.96 3.95 -15.09
CA PRO A 70 0.59 3.46 -15.08
C PRO A 70 0.53 1.92 -15.01
N ALA A 71 -0.36 1.42 -14.15
CA ALA A 71 -0.42 -0.01 -13.85
C ALA A 71 -1.79 -0.51 -13.38
N ARG A 72 -2.07 -1.79 -13.67
CA ARG A 72 -3.06 -2.56 -12.91
C ARG A 72 -2.43 -2.98 -11.58
N ILE A 73 -3.08 -2.58 -10.49
CA ILE A 73 -2.58 -2.77 -9.13
C ILE A 73 -3.63 -3.52 -8.32
N ARG A 74 -3.22 -4.66 -7.75
CA ARG A 74 -4.03 -5.43 -6.78
C ARG A 74 -3.35 -5.42 -5.43
N ILE A 75 -4.10 -5.11 -4.38
CA ILE A 75 -3.60 -5.02 -3.01
C ILE A 75 -4.38 -6.00 -2.15
N ASP A 76 -3.68 -6.97 -1.55
CA ASP A 76 -4.23 -7.79 -0.47
C ASP A 76 -3.79 -7.23 0.88
N LYS A 77 -4.74 -6.70 1.65
CA LYS A 77 -4.48 -5.97 2.90
C LYS A 77 -4.26 -6.91 4.08
N GLY A 78 -3.09 -6.80 4.71
CA GLY A 78 -2.74 -7.55 5.91
C GLY A 78 -3.26 -6.93 7.22
N VAL A 79 -3.61 -5.64 7.20
CA VAL A 79 -4.09 -4.90 8.38
C VAL A 79 -4.97 -3.72 7.96
N ARG A 80 -5.91 -3.31 8.83
CA ARG A 80 -6.79 -2.16 8.56
C ARG A 80 -6.00 -0.86 8.53
N PRO A 81 -6.43 0.14 7.75
CA PRO A 81 -5.92 1.50 7.89
C PRO A 81 -6.05 2.00 9.33
N SER A 82 -5.08 2.79 9.79
CA SER A 82 -5.06 3.41 11.12
C SER A 82 -5.10 2.42 12.30
N SER A 83 -4.45 1.26 12.15
CA SER A 83 -4.25 0.28 13.25
C SER A 83 -2.97 0.55 14.04
#